data_AF-R6DJX3-F1
#
_entry.id   AF-R6DJX3-F1
#
_cell.length_a   1.000
_cell.length_b   1.000
_cell.length_c   1.000
_cell.angle_alpha   90.00
_cell.angle_beta   90.00
_cell.angle_gamma   90.00
#
_symmetry.space_group_name_H-M   'P 1'
#
loop_
_entity.id
_entity.type
_entity.pdbx_description
1 polymer ?
#
loop_
_entity_poly.entity_id
_entity_poly.type
_entity_poly.pdbx_seq_one_letter_code
_entity_poly.pdbx_strand_id
1 'polypeptide(L)'
;MEENFDYQAVPCGFTHCFNNQCPKGEKCLHRLVAMHSTNQYPTLSVVNPNCIPEDANACSFYKPVRKIRVAWGVKHLLDNVPHKDAEVLKSQMLGYFGRGMYYRFYRKEKYLSPEQQEYIRRIFRQKGITEEPAFDSYTEEYNGSSSNLVVNSLSLYFQVNNYPFLFTFIRKYRH
;
A
#
# COMPACT_ATOMS: atom_id res chain seq x y z
N MET A 1 21.21 -7.20 -14.65
CA MET A 1 20.29 -7.88 -13.71
C MET A 1 20.42 -7.16 -12.38
N GLU A 2 19.33 -6.76 -11.71
CA GLU A 2 19.46 -6.20 -10.36
C GLU A 2 19.90 -7.33 -9.43
N GLU A 3 21.18 -7.39 -9.05
CA GLU A 3 21.78 -8.47 -8.26
C GLU A 3 21.23 -8.58 -6.82
N ASN A 4 20.27 -7.73 -6.44
CA ASN A 4 19.69 -7.70 -5.10
C ASN A 4 18.18 -7.39 -5.11
N PHE A 5 17.42 -8.08 -5.96
CA PHE A 5 15.96 -8.04 -5.88
C PHE A 5 15.47 -8.75 -4.62
N ASP A 6 14.99 -7.99 -3.64
CA ASP A 6 14.35 -8.54 -2.45
C ASP A 6 12.88 -8.87 -2.72
N TYR A 7 12.58 -10.16 -2.86
CA TYR A 7 11.21 -10.66 -3.03
C TYR A 7 10.33 -10.40 -1.79
N GLN A 8 10.91 -10.30 -0.59
CA GLN A 8 10.15 -10.02 0.64
C GLN A 8 9.61 -8.58 0.68
N ALA A 9 10.26 -7.66 -0.03
CA ALA A 9 9.79 -6.29 -0.18
C ALA A 9 8.59 -6.16 -1.14
N VAL A 10 8.22 -7.24 -1.84
CA VAL A 10 7.06 -7.25 -2.73
C VAL A 10 5.78 -7.36 -1.90
N PRO A 11 4.79 -6.48 -2.10
CA PRO A 11 3.54 -6.57 -1.35
C PRO A 11 2.83 -7.91 -1.56
N CYS A 12 2.24 -8.44 -0.49
CA CYS A 12 1.42 -9.65 -0.55
C CYS A 12 0.29 -9.48 -1.58
N GLY A 13 0.10 -10.50 -2.41
CA GLY A 13 -0.90 -10.51 -3.49
C GLY A 13 -0.52 -9.70 -4.72
N PHE A 14 0.73 -9.24 -4.85
CA PHE A 14 1.21 -8.62 -6.08
C PHE A 14 1.10 -9.59 -7.26
N THR A 15 0.69 -9.07 -8.42
CA THR A 15 0.46 -9.89 -9.61
C THR A 15 1.80 -10.27 -10.25
N HIS A 16 1.86 -11.49 -10.79
CA HIS A 16 3.04 -12.07 -11.45
C HIS A 16 2.80 -12.13 -12.95
N CYS A 17 3.85 -11.99 -13.76
CA CYS A 17 3.79 -12.22 -15.20
C CYS A 17 4.87 -13.21 -15.62
N PHE A 18 4.43 -14.40 -16.06
CA PHE A 18 5.31 -15.47 -16.51
C PHE A 18 5.59 -15.45 -18.02
N ASN A 19 5.19 -14.39 -18.74
CA ASN A 19 5.53 -14.25 -20.16
C ASN A 19 7.05 -14.05 -20.33
N ASN A 20 7.73 -15.14 -20.69
CA ASN A 20 9.18 -15.19 -20.87
C ASN A 20 9.65 -14.60 -22.21
N GLN A 21 8.75 -14.36 -23.16
CA GLN A 21 9.05 -13.78 -24.47
C GLN A 21 8.90 -12.25 -24.50
N CYS A 22 8.48 -11.64 -23.39
CA CYS A 22 8.26 -10.20 -23.32
C CYS A 22 9.59 -9.42 -23.47
N PRO A 23 9.75 -8.56 -24.50
CA PRO A 23 10.98 -7.78 -24.70
C PRO A 23 11.22 -6.75 -23.59
N LYS A 24 10.18 -6.40 -22.82
CA LYS A 24 10.28 -5.51 -21.64
C LYS A 24 10.50 -6.26 -20.33
N GLY A 25 10.67 -7.59 -20.39
CA GLY A 25 10.67 -8.47 -19.22
C GLY A 25 11.66 -8.05 -18.13
N GLU A 26 12.91 -7.75 -18.50
CA GLU A 26 13.95 -7.35 -17.54
C GLU A 26 13.65 -6.02 -16.83
N LYS A 27 12.85 -5.16 -17.45
CA LYS A 27 12.48 -3.84 -16.93
C LYS A 27 11.06 -3.82 -16.34
N CYS A 28 10.36 -4.96 -16.31
CA CYS A 28 9.00 -5.08 -15.84
C CYS A 28 8.94 -5.74 -14.45
N LEU A 29 8.39 -5.04 -13.46
CA LEU A 29 8.28 -5.52 -12.09
C LEU A 29 7.46 -6.81 -11.98
N HIS A 30 6.35 -6.96 -12.73
CA HIS A 30 5.56 -8.19 -12.73
C HIS A 30 6.38 -9.42 -13.20
N ARG A 31 7.32 -9.22 -14.13
CA ARG A 31 8.21 -10.28 -14.63
C ARG A 31 9.32 -10.56 -13.63
N LEU A 32 9.91 -9.51 -13.05
CA LEU A 32 10.97 -9.64 -12.05
C LEU A 32 10.46 -10.40 -10.82
N VAL A 33 9.30 -10.01 -10.27
CA VAL A 33 8.65 -10.71 -9.16
C VAL A 33 8.40 -12.19 -9.51
N ALA A 34 7.91 -12.47 -10.72
CA ALA A 34 7.68 -13.85 -11.18
C ALA A 34 8.96 -14.71 -11.27
N MET A 35 10.09 -14.12 -11.62
CA MET A 35 11.37 -14.82 -11.70
C MET A 35 11.98 -15.11 -10.32
N HIS A 36 11.64 -14.30 -9.32
CA HIS A 36 12.16 -14.42 -7.95
C HIS A 36 11.15 -15.05 -6.97
N SER A 37 10.05 -15.61 -7.45
CA SER A 37 9.06 -16.30 -6.62
C SER A 37 9.69 -17.43 -5.81
N THR A 38 9.34 -17.48 -4.53
CA THR A 38 9.78 -18.50 -3.58
C THR A 38 8.65 -19.47 -3.26
N ASN A 39 8.96 -20.58 -2.58
CA ASN A 39 7.98 -21.54 -2.08
C ASN A 39 7.21 -21.05 -0.83
N GLN A 40 7.46 -19.82 -0.37
CA GLN A 40 6.81 -19.23 0.80
C GLN A 40 5.31 -19.01 0.59
N TYR A 41 4.89 -18.77 -0.65
CA TYR A 41 3.49 -18.59 -1.02
C TYR A 41 3.04 -19.74 -1.93
N PRO A 42 2.15 -20.63 -1.45
CA PRO A 42 1.72 -21.79 -2.24
C PRO A 42 0.86 -21.43 -3.44
N THR A 43 0.29 -20.21 -3.47
CA THR A 43 -0.50 -19.69 -4.57
C THR A 43 -0.06 -18.27 -4.91
N LEU A 44 -0.11 -17.93 -6.20
CA LEU A 44 0.29 -16.64 -6.74
C LEU A 44 -0.83 -16.03 -7.60
N SER A 45 -0.98 -14.71 -7.55
CA SER A 45 -1.81 -13.97 -8.52
C SER A 45 -1.02 -13.80 -9.81
N VAL A 46 -1.62 -14.11 -10.96
CA VAL A 46 -0.95 -14.08 -12.26
C VAL A 46 -1.77 -13.24 -13.25
N VAL A 47 -1.09 -12.46 -14.10
CA VAL A 47 -1.73 -11.80 -15.24
C VAL A 47 -2.36 -12.87 -16.14
N ASN A 48 -3.64 -12.74 -16.45
CA ASN A 48 -4.30 -13.63 -17.41
C ASN A 48 -3.52 -13.61 -18.75
N PRO A 49 -2.96 -14.75 -19.21
CA PRO A 49 -2.17 -14.79 -20.43
C PRO A 49 -2.92 -14.29 -21.67
N ASN A 50 -4.24 -14.49 -21.73
CA ASN A 50 -5.09 -14.02 -22.83
C ASN A 50 -5.24 -12.50 -22.87
N CYS A 51 -4.82 -11.79 -21.81
CA CYS A 51 -4.84 -10.33 -21.74
C CYS A 51 -3.45 -9.71 -21.99
N ILE A 52 -2.42 -10.53 -22.25
CA ILE A 52 -1.08 -10.04 -22.56
C ILE A 52 -1.05 -9.71 -24.06
N PRO A 53 -0.80 -8.46 -24.46
CA PRO A 53 -0.74 -8.11 -25.88
C PRO A 53 0.53 -8.65 -26.52
N GLU A 54 0.45 -8.93 -27.82
CA GLU A 54 1.63 -9.29 -28.64
C GLU A 54 2.64 -8.13 -28.69
N ASP A 55 2.14 -6.90 -28.88
CA ASP A 55 2.97 -5.70 -28.78
C ASP A 55 3.16 -5.28 -27.31
N ALA A 56 4.37 -5.46 -26.79
CA ALA A 56 4.75 -5.04 -25.45
C ALA A 56 4.63 -3.52 -25.21
N ASN A 57 4.55 -2.69 -26.26
CA ASN A 57 4.26 -1.26 -26.13
C ASN A 57 2.82 -0.95 -25.76
N ALA A 58 1.88 -1.83 -26.12
CA ALA A 58 0.48 -1.72 -25.75
C ALA A 58 0.15 -2.36 -24.37
N CYS A 59 1.14 -2.90 -23.66
CA CYS A 59 0.92 -3.61 -22.40
C CYS A 59 0.48 -2.67 -21.27
N SER A 60 -0.82 -2.72 -20.93
CA SER A 60 -1.43 -2.00 -19.80
C SER A 60 -0.92 -2.46 -18.42
N PHE A 61 -0.31 -3.64 -18.36
CA PHE A 61 0.31 -4.20 -17.15
C PHE A 61 1.79 -3.83 -17.01
N TYR A 62 2.40 -3.15 -17.98
CA TYR A 62 3.81 -2.80 -17.89
C TYR A 62 4.03 -1.88 -16.69
N LYS A 63 4.88 -2.35 -15.76
CA LYS A 63 5.26 -1.60 -14.56
C LYS A 63 6.77 -1.55 -14.49
N PRO A 64 7.41 -0.37 -14.63
CA PRO A 64 8.86 -0.30 -14.59
C PRO A 64 9.39 -0.73 -13.22
N VAL A 65 10.51 -1.43 -13.20
CA VAL A 65 11.26 -1.73 -11.98
C VAL A 65 11.83 -0.41 -11.46
N ARG A 66 11.17 0.16 -10.46
CA ARG A 66 11.62 1.38 -9.76
C ARG A 66 11.17 1.33 -8.31
N LYS A 67 12.06 1.74 -7.42
CA LYS A 67 11.71 2.02 -6.03
C LYS A 67 11.14 3.43 -5.93
N ILE A 68 10.24 3.61 -4.98
CA ILE A 68 9.63 4.89 -4.62
C ILE A 68 9.94 5.16 -3.15
N ARG A 69 10.25 6.42 -2.87
CA ARG A 69 10.42 6.88 -1.50
C ARG A 69 9.06 7.03 -0.82
N VAL A 70 8.77 6.14 0.12
CA VAL A 70 7.53 6.17 0.91
C VAL A 70 7.79 6.73 2.30
N ALA A 71 6.76 7.28 2.92
CA ALA A 71 6.82 7.81 4.28
C ALA A 71 6.05 6.92 5.25
N TRP A 72 6.46 6.90 6.51
CA TRP A 72 5.84 6.11 7.57
C TRP A 72 5.53 6.99 8.76
N GLY A 73 4.35 6.79 9.35
CA GLY A 73 3.97 7.48 10.58
C GLY A 73 3.48 8.89 10.32
N VAL A 74 2.36 9.21 10.96
CA VAL A 74 1.79 10.58 11.00
C VAL A 74 1.57 11.04 12.43
N LYS A 75 2.22 10.38 13.39
CA LYS A 75 1.98 10.62 14.82
C LYS A 75 2.41 12.02 15.22
N HIS A 76 3.59 12.44 14.74
CA HIS A 76 4.21 13.72 15.05
C HIS A 76 3.98 14.78 13.95
N LEU A 77 3.17 14.44 12.95
CA LEU A 77 2.95 15.26 11.74
C LEU A 77 2.38 16.65 12.06
N LEU A 78 1.62 16.77 13.15
CA LEU A 78 0.89 17.99 13.52
C LEU A 78 1.45 18.66 14.79
N ASP A 79 2.56 18.17 15.35
CA ASP A 79 3.07 18.62 16.66
C ASP A 79 3.41 20.13 16.69
N ASN A 80 3.89 20.67 15.56
CA ASN A 80 4.25 22.08 15.42
C ASN A 80 3.13 22.92 14.77
N VAL A 81 1.96 22.33 14.51
CA VAL A 81 0.85 23.03 13.85
C VAL A 81 -0.06 23.67 14.90
N PRO A 82 -0.49 24.95 14.73
CA PRO A 82 -1.46 25.56 15.61
C PRO A 82 -2.72 24.69 15.79
N HIS A 83 -3.19 24.52 17.02
CA HIS A 83 -4.26 23.57 17.36
C HIS A 83 -5.50 23.67 16.47
N LYS A 84 -5.94 24.89 16.13
CA LYS A 84 -7.11 25.10 15.25
C LYS A 84 -6.89 24.54 13.84
N ASP A 85 -5.68 24.68 13.29
CA ASP A 85 -5.35 24.16 11.97
C ASP A 85 -5.05 22.66 12.01
N ALA A 86 -4.44 22.18 13.09
CA ALA A 86 -4.20 20.75 13.31
C ALA A 86 -5.51 19.94 13.27
N GLU A 87 -6.56 20.40 13.94
CA GLU A 87 -7.88 19.75 13.91
C GLU A 87 -8.51 19.76 12.50
N VAL A 88 -8.35 20.85 11.75
CA VAL A 88 -8.86 20.94 10.37
C VAL A 88 -8.09 19.99 9.45
N LEU A 89 -6.75 19.99 9.50
CA LEU A 89 -5.90 19.11 8.70
C LEU A 89 -6.17 17.64 9.00
N LYS A 90 -6.32 17.30 10.28
CA LYS A 90 -6.71 15.96 10.71
C LYS A 90 -8.06 15.56 10.14
N SER A 91 -9.06 16.44 10.19
CA SER A 91 -10.38 16.20 9.59
C SER A 91 -10.28 15.98 8.07
N GLN A 92 -9.50 16.79 7.36
CA GLN A 92 -9.26 16.62 5.92
C GLN A 92 -8.59 15.28 5.58
N MET A 93 -7.55 14.91 6.33
CA MET A 93 -6.88 13.61 6.17
C MET A 93 -7.83 12.44 6.46
N LEU A 94 -8.63 12.52 7.52
CA LEU A 94 -9.63 11.50 7.84
C LEU A 94 -10.72 11.39 6.77
N GLY A 95 -11.14 12.51 6.18
CA GLY A 95 -12.12 12.54 5.10
C GLY A 95 -11.57 11.96 3.79
N TYR A 96 -10.31 12.27 3.45
CA TYR A 96 -9.70 11.83 2.19
C TYR A 96 -9.21 10.38 2.24
N PHE A 97 -8.55 9.96 3.32
CA PHE A 97 -8.02 8.59 3.44
C PHE A 97 -9.02 7.61 4.06
N GLY A 98 -10.00 8.11 4.81
CA GLY A 98 -10.84 7.32 5.69
C GLY A 98 -10.18 7.02 7.04
N ARG A 99 -11.00 6.89 8.09
CA ARG A 99 -10.54 6.66 9.49
C ARG A 99 -9.62 5.46 9.62
N GLY A 100 -9.98 4.33 9.02
CA GLY A 100 -9.21 3.09 9.12
C GLY A 100 -7.79 3.25 8.59
N MET A 101 -7.64 3.76 7.35
CA MET A 101 -6.32 3.96 6.74
C MET A 101 -5.49 5.02 7.47
N TYR A 102 -6.09 6.13 7.87
CA TYR A 102 -5.40 7.15 8.65
C TYR A 102 -4.72 6.57 9.91
N TYR A 103 -5.46 5.77 10.69
CA TYR A 103 -4.90 5.18 11.91
C TYR A 103 -3.87 4.07 11.63
N ARG A 104 -3.92 3.42 10.46
CA ARG A 104 -2.85 2.52 10.01
C ARG A 104 -1.58 3.29 9.67
N PHE A 105 -1.68 4.45 9.05
CA PHE A 105 -0.53 5.35 8.87
C PHE A 105 0.02 5.81 10.21
N TYR A 106 -0.86 6.19 11.15
CA TYR A 106 -0.49 6.64 12.49
C TYR A 106 0.33 5.59 13.26
N ARG A 107 -0.04 4.30 13.17
CA ARG A 107 0.65 3.18 13.81
C ARG A 107 1.78 2.57 12.96
N LYS A 108 2.11 3.15 11.80
CA LYS A 108 3.11 2.63 10.84
C LYS A 108 2.80 1.23 10.31
N GLU A 109 1.53 0.86 10.24
CA GLU A 109 1.05 -0.41 9.66
C GLU A 109 0.93 -0.32 8.12
N LYS A 110 0.88 0.91 7.60
CA LYS A 110 0.90 1.22 6.17
C LYS A 110 1.76 2.46 5.93
N TYR A 111 2.46 2.47 4.80
CA TYR A 111 3.19 3.65 4.33
C TYR A 111 2.27 4.61 3.56
N LEU A 112 2.71 5.86 3.44
CA LEU A 112 2.15 6.85 2.55
C LEU A 112 2.93 6.87 1.23
N SER A 113 2.22 6.66 0.12
CA SER A 113 2.81 6.80 -1.22
C SER A 113 3.21 8.26 -1.48
N PRO A 114 4.10 8.52 -2.47
CA PRO A 114 4.45 9.90 -2.85
C PRO A 114 3.24 10.78 -3.16
N GLU A 115 2.19 10.22 -3.76
CA GLU A 115 0.94 10.92 -4.06
C GLU A 115 0.18 11.30 -2.77
N GLN A 116 0.12 10.38 -1.79
CA GLN A 116 -0.51 10.64 -0.50
C GLN A 116 0.28 11.66 0.33
N GLN A 117 1.61 11.62 0.25
CA GLN A 117 2.47 12.64 0.84
C GLN A 117 2.21 14.02 0.20
N GLU A 118 2.08 14.08 -1.14
CA GLU A 118 1.78 15.33 -1.83
C GLU A 118 0.39 15.87 -1.48
N TYR A 119 -0.60 14.99 -1.30
CA TYR A 119 -1.90 15.39 -0.78
C TYR A 119 -1.77 16.12 0.56
N ILE A 120 -0.98 15.57 1.49
CA ILE A 120 -0.73 16.18 2.82
C ILE A 120 -0.01 17.52 2.66
N ARG A 121 1.06 17.60 1.85
CA ARG A 121 1.76 18.87 1.56
C ARG A 121 0.80 19.93 1.04
N ARG A 122 -0.10 19.55 0.13
CA ARG A 122 -1.07 20.47 -0.46
C ARG A 122 -2.02 21.07 0.59
N ILE A 123 -2.57 20.26 1.49
CA ILE A 123 -3.48 20.77 2.53
C ILE A 123 -2.72 21.62 3.58
N PHE A 124 -1.45 21.31 3.85
CA PHE A 124 -0.57 22.15 4.69
C PHE A 124 -0.36 23.53 4.05
N ARG A 125 0.00 23.57 2.76
CA ARG A 125 0.17 24.81 1.99
C ARG A 125 -1.11 25.66 1.97
N GLN A 126 -2.29 25.03 1.87
CA GLN A 126 -3.58 25.73 1.95
C GLN A 126 -3.82 26.42 3.31
N LYS A 127 -3.15 25.97 4.37
CA LYS A 127 -3.16 26.59 5.70
C LYS A 127 -2.05 27.63 5.91
N GLY A 128 -1.26 27.91 4.87
CA GLY A 128 -0.10 28.80 4.97
C GLY A 128 1.11 28.16 5.66
N ILE A 129 1.07 26.85 5.91
CA ILE A 129 2.20 26.11 6.47
C ILE A 129 3.11 25.71 5.30
N THR A 130 4.24 26.39 5.19
CA THR A 130 5.21 26.22 4.10
C THR A 130 6.33 25.25 4.46
N GLU A 131 6.49 24.94 5.75
CA GLU A 131 7.39 23.90 6.21
C GLU A 131 6.97 22.53 5.68
N GLU A 132 7.96 21.71 5.32
CA GLU A 132 7.74 20.36 4.83
C GLU A 132 7.13 19.50 5.96
N PRO A 133 6.02 18.78 5.72
CA PRO A 133 5.42 17.93 6.74
C PRO A 133 6.40 16.84 7.21
N ALA A 134 6.69 16.81 8.50
CA ALA A 134 7.60 15.85 9.10
C ALA A 134 6.89 14.51 9.37
N PHE A 135 7.08 13.54 8.47
CA PHE A 135 6.73 12.13 8.72
C PHE A 135 7.76 11.46 9.62
N ASP A 136 7.38 10.37 10.30
CA ASP A 136 8.24 9.77 11.32
C ASP A 136 9.49 9.06 10.73
N SER A 137 9.37 8.43 9.56
CA SER A 137 10.50 7.80 8.85
C SER A 137 10.22 7.56 7.36
N TYR A 138 11.24 7.15 6.60
CA TYR A 138 11.14 6.89 5.15
C TYR A 138 11.83 5.59 4.76
N THR A 139 11.31 4.89 3.74
CA THR A 139 11.96 3.72 3.11
C THR A 139 11.82 3.78 1.58
N GLU A 140 12.61 2.97 0.88
CA GLU A 140 12.54 2.81 -0.58
C GLU A 140 11.85 1.49 -0.93
N GLU A 141 10.60 1.57 -1.39
CA GLU A 141 9.76 0.40 -1.67
C GLU A 141 9.52 0.23 -3.16
N TYR A 142 9.33 -1.00 -3.63
CA TYR A 142 8.81 -1.17 -4.98
C TYR A 142 7.40 -0.56 -5.06
N ASN A 143 7.13 0.18 -6.14
CA ASN A 143 5.79 0.68 -6.37
C ASN A 143 4.86 -0.50 -6.64
N GLY A 144 4.26 -1.04 -5.58
CA GLY A 144 3.43 -2.23 -5.59
C GLY A 144 1.95 -1.93 -5.61
N SER A 145 1.54 -0.67 -5.88
CA SER A 145 0.12 -0.34 -6.04
C SER A 145 -0.47 -1.28 -7.08
N SER A 146 -1.27 -2.24 -6.63
CA SER A 146 -2.12 -3.03 -7.50
C SER A 146 -2.89 -2.03 -8.34
N SER A 147 -2.67 -2.06 -9.66
CA SER A 147 -3.46 -1.27 -10.59
C SER A 147 -4.93 -1.40 -10.19
N ASN A 148 -5.63 -0.28 -10.00
CA ASN A 148 -7.03 -0.21 -9.59
C ASN A 148 -8.02 -0.79 -10.63
N LEU A 149 -7.67 -1.89 -11.30
CA LEU A 149 -8.47 -2.54 -12.33
C LEU A 149 -9.09 -3.87 -11.90
N VAL A 150 -8.96 -4.27 -10.62
CA VAL A 150 -9.85 -5.29 -10.03
C VAL A 150 -10.12 -4.95 -8.55
N VAL A 151 -10.80 -3.84 -8.29
CA VAL A 151 -11.56 -3.69 -7.03
C VAL A 151 -13.03 -3.53 -7.35
N ASN A 152 -13.60 -4.59 -7.91
CA ASN A 152 -15.05 -4.82 -7.94
C ASN A 152 -15.27 -6.34 -7.79
N SER A 153 -15.09 -6.84 -6.56
CA SER A 153 -15.73 -8.09 -6.04
C SER A 153 -15.11 -8.68 -4.76
N LEU A 154 -14.31 -7.97 -3.96
CA LEU A 154 -13.82 -8.52 -2.67
C LEU A 154 -13.96 -7.57 -1.48
N SER A 155 -15.01 -6.72 -1.48
CA SER A 155 -15.42 -5.99 -0.26
C SER A 155 -16.31 -6.83 0.68
N LEU A 156 -16.33 -8.16 0.57
CA LEU A 156 -17.25 -9.01 1.35
C LEU A 156 -16.59 -10.13 2.18
N TYR A 157 -15.25 -10.23 2.26
CA TYR A 157 -14.60 -11.36 2.97
C TYR A 157 -13.68 -11.02 4.15
N PHE A 158 -13.71 -9.79 4.67
CA PHE A 158 -13.09 -9.49 5.97
C PHE A 158 -13.99 -8.63 6.86
N GLN A 159 -15.28 -9.01 6.92
CA GLN A 159 -16.23 -8.53 7.93
C GLN A 159 -16.56 -9.60 8.99
N VAL A 160 -15.76 -10.66 9.10
CA VAL A 160 -15.90 -11.66 10.15
C VAL A 160 -14.58 -11.78 10.90
N ASN A 161 -14.44 -10.95 11.93
CA ASN A 161 -13.85 -11.30 13.23
C ASN A 161 -13.94 -10.05 14.12
N ASN A 162 -15.19 -9.72 14.45
CA ASN A 162 -15.51 -8.98 15.67
C ASN A 162 -14.98 -9.84 16.84
N TYR A 163 -13.95 -9.37 17.53
CA TYR A 163 -13.59 -9.88 18.85
C TYR A 163 -14.38 -9.11 19.90
N PRO A 164 -15.44 -9.66 20.50
CA PRO A 164 -15.85 -9.26 21.84
C PRO A 164 -15.07 -10.15 22.82
N PHE A 165 -14.01 -9.59 23.39
CA PHE A 165 -13.44 -10.15 24.61
C PHE A 165 -14.47 -9.97 25.75
N LEU A 166 -14.67 -11.06 26.51
CA LEU A 166 -15.31 -11.12 27.83
C LEU A 166 -16.80 -10.71 27.92
N PHE A 167 -17.72 -11.67 28.01
CA PHE A 167 -18.78 -11.70 29.05
C PHE A 167 -19.72 -12.92 28.91
N THR A 168 -19.24 -14.17 29.03
CA THR A 168 -20.09 -15.31 29.50
C THR A 168 -19.29 -16.58 29.77
N PHE A 169 -18.35 -16.55 30.72
CA PHE A 169 -17.73 -17.78 31.22
C PHE A 169 -17.54 -17.79 32.75
N ILE A 170 -18.50 -17.24 33.51
CA ILE A 170 -18.66 -17.51 34.94
C ILE A 170 -20.17 -17.53 35.27
N ARG A 171 -20.89 -18.60 34.89
CA ARG A 171 -22.18 -18.98 35.50
C ARG A 171 -22.72 -20.37 35.13
N LYS A 172 -21.88 -21.42 35.04
CA LYS A 172 -22.41 -22.78 34.83
C LYS A 172 -21.67 -23.96 35.46
N TYR A 173 -20.84 -23.74 36.48
CA TYR A 173 -20.38 -24.84 37.35
C TYR A 173 -20.35 -24.39 38.80
N ARG A 174 -21.55 -24.32 39.39
CA ARG A 174 -21.78 -24.38 40.84
C ARG A 174 -22.94 -25.35 41.03
N HIS A 175 -22.60 -26.62 41.17
CA HIS A 175 -23.39 -27.61 41.88
C HIS A 175 -22.56 -28.03 43.08
#